data_AF-A0A1I0CGL2-F1
#
_entry.id   AF-A0A1I0CGL2-F1
#
_cell.length_a   1.000
_cell.length_b   1.000
_cell.length_c   1.000
_cell.angle_alpha   90.00
_cell.angle_beta   90.00
_cell.angle_gamma   90.00
#
_symmetry.space_group_name_H-M   'P 1'
#
loop_
_entity.id
_entity.type
_entity.pdbx_description
1 polymer ?
#
loop_
_entity_poly.entity_id
_entity_poly.type
_entity_poly.pdbx_seq_one_letter_code
_entity_poly.pdbx_strand_id
1 'polypeptide(L)'
;MATHSRILTAAWMVTVMVLANPAVAASPRPPPPGTAGGQKVCSAVVPSVFRDSINVPASWTAETCAEWARSISAQDYQLGCFFETRKNSPGFVWGQSASLNGNHRATVPSANCGW
;
A
#
# COMPACT_ATOMS: atom_id res chain seq x y z
N MET A 1 -33.05 -3.69 -65.54
CA MET A 1 -33.01 -2.24 -65.26
C MET A 1 -32.67 -2.05 -63.80
N ALA A 2 -31.57 -1.35 -63.55
CA ALA A 2 -31.09 -0.99 -62.22
C ALA A 2 -31.91 0.16 -61.62
N THR A 3 -32.10 0.20 -60.30
CA THR A 3 -32.04 1.47 -59.54
C THR A 3 -31.77 1.25 -58.04
N HIS A 4 -30.91 2.12 -57.53
CA HIS A 4 -30.27 2.20 -56.22
C HIS A 4 -31.17 2.35 -54.97
N SER A 5 -30.74 1.67 -53.88
CA SER A 5 -30.24 2.22 -52.60
C SER A 5 -30.86 3.51 -52.03
N ARG A 6 -31.32 3.46 -50.76
CA ARG A 6 -30.90 4.41 -49.71
C ARG A 6 -30.79 3.73 -48.32
N ILE A 7 -29.55 3.60 -47.90
CA ILE A 7 -29.06 3.24 -46.58
C ILE A 7 -29.22 4.47 -45.66
N LEU A 8 -29.72 4.28 -44.44
CA LEU A 8 -29.55 5.22 -43.33
C LEU A 8 -29.10 4.43 -42.11
N THR A 9 -27.80 4.15 -42.05
CA THR A 9 -27.11 3.64 -40.87
C THR A 9 -26.99 4.76 -39.84
N ALA A 10 -27.71 4.65 -38.72
CA ALA A 10 -27.50 5.49 -37.55
C ALA A 10 -26.19 5.07 -36.87
N ALA A 11 -25.17 5.92 -36.99
CA ALA A 11 -23.88 5.78 -36.36
C ALA A 11 -24.00 6.06 -34.85
N TRP A 12 -23.86 5.02 -34.02
CA TRP A 12 -23.60 5.17 -32.59
C TRP A 12 -22.15 4.79 -32.34
N MET A 13 -21.25 5.77 -32.36
CA MET A 13 -19.91 5.60 -31.81
C MET A 13 -19.98 5.86 -30.31
N VAL A 14 -20.04 4.78 -29.52
CA VAL A 14 -19.77 4.85 -28.08
C VAL A 14 -18.26 4.77 -27.91
N THR A 15 -17.61 5.94 -27.88
CA THR A 15 -16.18 6.06 -27.56
C THR A 15 -15.99 5.86 -26.06
N VAL A 16 -15.80 4.62 -25.62
CA VAL A 16 -15.33 4.34 -24.26
C VAL A 16 -13.82 4.52 -24.23
N MET A 17 -13.35 5.69 -23.81
CA MET A 17 -11.96 5.86 -23.38
C MET A 17 -11.80 5.20 -22.01
N VAL A 18 -11.48 3.90 -21.99
CA VAL A 18 -10.92 3.28 -20.78
C VAL A 18 -9.47 3.77 -20.67
N LEU A 19 -9.26 4.76 -19.82
CA LEU A 19 -7.93 5.10 -19.32
C LEU A 19 -7.42 3.89 -18.54
N ALA A 20 -6.58 3.09 -19.19
CA ALA A 20 -5.71 2.14 -18.51
C ALA A 20 -4.79 2.95 -17.59
N ASN A 21 -5.09 3.01 -16.30
CA ASN A 21 -4.06 3.29 -15.31
C ASN A 21 -3.20 2.03 -15.23
N PRO A 22 -1.92 2.03 -15.67
CA PRO A 22 -1.01 1.05 -15.14
C PRO A 22 -0.89 1.39 -13.65
N ALA A 23 -1.61 0.65 -12.80
CA ALA A 23 -1.13 0.45 -11.45
C ALA A 23 0.25 -0.17 -11.62
N VAL A 24 1.29 0.66 -11.58
CA VAL A 24 2.66 0.21 -11.44
C VAL A 24 2.70 -0.42 -10.06
N ALA A 25 2.40 -1.71 -10.01
CA ALA A 25 2.81 -2.56 -8.91
C ALA A 25 4.34 -2.56 -8.97
N ALA A 26 4.96 -1.54 -8.35
CA ALA A 26 6.37 -1.57 -8.06
C ALA A 26 6.56 -2.72 -7.06
N SER A 27 6.81 -3.93 -7.55
CA SER A 27 7.35 -5.00 -6.72
C SER A 27 8.61 -4.44 -6.05
N PRO A 28 8.62 -4.27 -4.72
CA PRO A 28 9.84 -3.85 -4.05
C PRO A 28 10.84 -4.99 -4.25
N ARG A 29 11.93 -4.73 -4.96
CA ARG A 29 13.06 -5.65 -5.00
C ARG A 29 13.54 -5.81 -3.53
N PRO A 30 13.60 -7.03 -2.98
CA PRO A 30 14.07 -7.24 -1.61
C PRO A 30 15.52 -6.73 -1.46
N PRO A 31 15.89 -6.16 -0.30
CA PRO A 31 17.25 -5.75 -0.03
C PRO A 31 18.23 -6.95 -0.03
N PRO A 32 19.53 -6.73 -0.30
CA PRO A 32 20.54 -7.79 -0.23
C PRO A 32 20.63 -8.39 1.19
N PRO A 33 20.89 -9.70 1.34
CA PRO A 33 20.91 -10.36 2.65
C PRO A 33 22.09 -9.96 3.55
N GLY A 34 21.83 -9.75 4.85
CA GLY A 34 22.78 -10.00 5.95
C GLY A 34 23.16 -8.80 6.83
N THR A 35 22.43 -8.52 7.91
CA THR A 35 22.78 -9.29 9.11
C THR A 35 21.63 -9.63 10.06
N ALA A 36 20.41 -9.15 9.77
CA ALA A 36 19.13 -9.75 10.14
C ALA A 36 18.03 -9.02 9.34
N GLY A 37 17.59 -9.64 8.24
CA GLY A 37 16.76 -9.01 7.21
C GLY A 37 15.31 -8.83 7.64
N GLY A 38 14.98 -7.61 8.07
CA GLY A 38 13.61 -7.21 8.32
C GLY A 38 12.99 -6.38 7.19
N GLN A 39 11.70 -6.56 6.96
CA GLN A 39 10.86 -5.78 6.06
C GLN A 39 10.02 -4.81 6.90
N LYS A 40 10.03 -3.52 6.55
CA LYS A 40 9.14 -2.55 7.19
C LYS A 40 7.69 -2.88 6.83
N VAL A 41 6.81 -2.70 7.81
CA VAL A 41 5.37 -2.90 7.68
C VAL A 41 4.66 -1.64 8.16
N CYS A 42 3.67 -1.19 7.39
CA CYS A 42 2.74 -0.15 7.82
C CYS A 42 1.41 -0.81 8.13
N SER A 43 0.81 -0.46 9.27
CA SER A 43 -0.49 -0.97 9.69
C SER A 43 -1.48 0.17 9.91
N ALA A 44 -2.66 0.00 9.33
CA ALA A 44 -3.83 0.83 9.50
C ALA A 44 -4.77 0.18 10.50
N VAL A 45 -5.26 0.97 11.46
CA VAL A 45 -6.05 0.45 12.58
C VAL A 45 -7.32 1.27 12.75
N VAL A 46 -8.45 0.57 12.82
CA VAL A 46 -9.71 1.11 13.34
C VAL A 46 -10.01 0.31 14.61
N PRO A 47 -9.86 0.91 15.80
CA PRO A 47 -10.07 0.23 17.06
C PRO A 47 -11.39 -0.54 17.08
N SER A 48 -11.33 -1.82 17.48
CA SER A 48 -12.49 -2.73 17.55
C SER A 48 -13.19 -3.07 16.22
N VAL A 49 -12.67 -2.64 15.07
CA VAL A 49 -13.26 -2.94 13.75
C VAL A 49 -12.29 -3.75 12.89
N PHE A 50 -11.14 -3.19 12.55
CA PHE A 50 -10.16 -3.89 11.72
C PHE A 50 -8.73 -3.39 11.93
N ARG A 51 -7.80 -4.25 11.53
CA ARG A 51 -6.40 -3.91 11.32
C ARG A 51 -5.96 -4.48 9.97
N ASP A 52 -5.40 -3.65 9.12
CA ASP A 52 -4.77 -4.06 7.86
C ASP A 52 -3.29 -3.70 7.89
N SER A 53 -2.44 -4.49 7.22
CA SER A 53 -0.99 -4.30 7.23
C SER A 53 -0.38 -4.64 5.87
N ILE A 54 0.48 -3.74 5.39
CA ILE A 54 1.21 -3.93 4.13
C ILE A 54 2.72 -3.86 4.33
N ASN A 55 3.45 -4.65 3.55
CA ASN A 55 4.90 -4.52 3.44
C ASN A 55 5.23 -3.24 2.69
N VAL A 56 6.15 -2.44 3.22
CA VAL A 56 6.48 -1.12 2.66
C VAL A 56 7.97 -0.95 2.45
N PRO A 57 8.40 -0.13 1.47
CA PRO A 57 9.81 0.19 1.27
C PRO A 57 10.49 0.72 2.54
N ALA A 58 11.80 0.47 2.65
CA ALA A 58 12.60 0.98 3.77
C ALA A 58 12.57 2.52 3.90
N SER A 59 12.29 3.22 2.80
CA SER A 59 12.17 4.68 2.71
C SER A 59 10.85 5.24 3.26
N TRP A 60 9.86 4.42 3.59
CA TRP A 60 8.59 4.92 4.15
C TRP A 60 8.81 5.59 5.51
N THR A 61 8.25 6.78 5.63
CA THR A 61 8.22 7.57 6.87
C THR A 61 6.90 7.35 7.61
N ALA A 62 6.78 7.94 8.80
CA ALA A 62 5.52 7.95 9.55
C ALA A 62 4.40 8.61 8.73
N GLU A 63 4.71 9.69 8.01
CA GLU A 63 3.75 10.49 7.25
C GLU A 63 3.20 9.70 6.07
N THR A 64 4.04 9.01 5.30
CA THR A 64 3.59 8.16 4.19
C THR A 64 2.67 7.04 4.68
N CYS A 65 3.00 6.42 5.81
CA CYS A 65 2.16 5.41 6.42
C CYS A 65 0.82 5.98 6.92
N ALA A 66 0.83 7.18 7.51
CA ALA A 66 -0.38 7.88 7.93
C ALA A 66 -1.29 8.25 6.75
N GLU A 67 -0.72 8.73 5.65
CA GLU A 67 -1.45 9.04 4.42
C GLU A 67 -2.11 7.81 3.82
N TRP A 68 -1.39 6.69 3.74
CA TRP A 68 -1.95 5.43 3.30
C TRP A 68 -3.06 4.94 4.24
N ALA A 69 -2.85 4.95 5.56
CA ALA A 69 -3.87 4.53 6.52
C ALA A 69 -5.14 5.39 6.42
N ARG A 70 -4.99 6.72 6.22
CA ARG A 70 -6.11 7.62 5.97
C ARG A 70 -6.86 7.28 4.68
N SER A 71 -6.16 6.86 3.63
CA SER A 71 -6.77 6.50 2.35
C SER A 71 -7.73 5.31 2.45
N ILE A 72 -7.54 4.42 3.44
CA ILE A 72 -8.42 3.28 3.72
C ILE A 72 -9.31 3.51 4.95
N SER A 73 -9.54 4.78 5.33
CA SER A 73 -10.43 5.18 6.43
C SER A 73 -10.04 4.62 7.80
N ALA A 74 -8.74 4.46 8.06
CA ALA A 74 -8.25 4.12 9.39
C ALA A 74 -8.42 5.30 10.38
N GLN A 75 -8.31 5.01 11.69
CA GLN A 75 -8.27 6.03 12.75
C GLN A 75 -6.85 6.20 13.31
N ASP A 76 -6.14 5.09 13.43
CA ASP A 76 -4.75 5.04 13.89
C ASP A 76 -3.87 4.36 12.83
N TYR A 77 -2.57 4.58 12.96
CA TYR A 77 -1.56 3.91 12.16
C TYR A 77 -0.36 3.52 13.02
N GLN A 78 0.38 2.52 12.57
CA GLN A 78 1.54 2.00 13.29
C GLN A 78 2.56 1.47 12.29
N LEU A 79 3.83 1.82 12.49
CA LEU A 79 4.93 1.17 11.76
C LEU A 79 5.53 0.07 12.60
N GLY A 80 5.96 -0.98 11.91
CA GLY A 80 6.64 -2.11 12.51
C GLY A 80 7.62 -2.73 11.55
N CYS A 81 8.17 -3.85 11.99
CA CYS A 81 9.13 -4.62 11.25
C CYS A 81 8.83 -6.10 11.38
N PHE A 82 8.84 -6.77 10.23
CA PHE A 82 8.76 -8.21 10.10
C PHE A 82 10.17 -8.73 9.83
N PHE A 83 10.65 -9.76 10.52
CA PHE A 83 11.99 -10.30 10.28
C PHE A 83 12.02 -11.81 10.50
N GLU A 84 12.90 -12.50 9.78
CA GLU A 84 13.09 -13.94 9.97
C GLU A 84 14.07 -14.17 11.13
N THR A 85 13.58 -14.70 12.26
CA THR A 85 14.43 -14.91 13.45
C THR A 85 15.23 -16.21 13.39
N ARG A 86 14.62 -17.24 12.79
CA ARG A 86 15.16 -18.58 12.51
C ARG A 86 14.43 -19.11 11.29
N LYS A 87 14.95 -20.14 10.61
CA LYS A 87 14.30 -20.72 9.42
C LYS A 87 12.82 -21.07 9.69
N ASN A 88 11.93 -20.48 8.89
CA ASN A 88 10.46 -20.56 8.99
C ASN A 88 9.89 -20.03 10.32
N SER A 89 10.55 -19.06 10.94
CA SER A 89 10.14 -18.45 12.21
C SER A 89 10.10 -16.93 12.07
N PRO A 90 9.01 -16.41 11.49
CA PRO A 90 8.83 -14.97 11.36
C PRO A 90 8.58 -14.33 12.72
N GLY A 91 9.32 -13.28 13.01
CA GLY A 91 9.11 -12.38 14.13
C GLY A 91 8.52 -11.06 13.65
N PHE A 92 7.79 -10.39 14.53
CA PHE A 92 7.29 -9.05 14.29
C PHE A 92 7.53 -8.18 15.52
N VAL A 93 7.86 -6.91 15.29
CA VAL A 93 7.91 -5.88 16.34
C VAL A 93 7.20 -4.64 15.83
N TRP A 94 6.35 -4.07 16.66
CA TRP A 94 5.60 -2.86 16.36
C TRP A 94 6.14 -1.69 17.18
N GLY A 95 6.12 -0.50 16.58
CA GLY A 95 6.37 0.76 17.29
C GLY A 95 5.15 1.22 18.06
N GLN A 96 5.22 2.42 18.64
CA GLN A 96 4.04 3.07 19.22
C GLN A 96 3.03 3.39 18.11
N SER A 97 1.76 3.07 18.33
CA SER A 97 0.67 3.51 17.47
C SER A 97 0.47 5.02 17.60
N ALA A 98 0.03 5.67 16.53
CA ALA A 98 -0.35 7.07 16.55
C ALA A 98 -1.72 7.27 15.93
N SER A 99 -2.51 8.17 16.51
CA SER A 99 -3.78 8.58 15.94
C SER A 99 -3.56 9.52 14.76
N LEU A 100 -4.33 9.32 13.68
CA LEU A 100 -4.29 10.18 12.49
C LEU A 100 -4.74 11.62 12.77
N ASN A 101 -5.48 11.83 13.85
CA ASN A 101 -5.97 13.12 14.31
C ASN A 101 -5.21 13.63 15.57
N GLY A 102 -4.18 12.91 16.00
CA GLY A 102 -3.39 13.26 17.18
C GLY A 102 -2.19 14.15 16.87
N ASN A 103 -1.61 14.73 17.93
CA ASN A 103 -0.39 15.55 17.83
C ASN A 103 0.92 14.74 17.85
N HIS A 104 0.82 13.40 17.97
CA HIS A 104 1.97 12.51 18.06
C HIS A 104 2.10 11.67 16.79
N ARG A 105 3.34 11.33 16.41
CA ARG A 105 3.63 10.49 15.25
C ARG A 105 4.06 9.10 15.69
N ALA A 106 3.78 8.10 14.86
CA ALA A 106 4.20 6.73 15.15
C ALA A 106 5.74 6.65 15.14
N THR A 107 6.30 5.84 16.03
CA THR A 107 7.74 5.60 16.04
C THR A 107 8.14 4.84 14.77
N VAL A 108 9.12 5.36 14.04
CA VAL A 108 9.59 4.77 12.78
C VAL A 108 10.83 3.91 13.07
N PRO A 109 10.82 2.61 12.75
CA PRO A 109 12.02 1.79 12.85
C PRO A 109 13.07 2.23 11.83
N SER A 110 14.35 1.97 12.14
CA SER A 110 15.48 2.18 11.24
C SER A 110 15.28 1.43 9.91
N ALA A 111 15.99 1.85 8.85
CA ALA A 111 15.83 1.29 7.50
C ALA A 111 16.08 -0.24 7.43
N ASN A 112 16.91 -0.77 8.31
CA ASN A 112 17.24 -2.19 8.45
C ASN A 112 16.34 -2.92 9.47
N CYS A 113 15.24 -2.31 9.89
CA CYS A 113 14.35 -2.87 10.91
C CYS A 113 14.96 -3.03 12.32
N GLY A 114 15.99 -2.25 12.65
CA GLY A 114 16.37 -1.95 14.03
C GLY A 114 15.50 -0.85 14.65
N TRP A 115 15.50 -0.76 15.98
CA TRP A 115 14.92 0.36 16.74
C TRP A 115 16.01 1.30 17.23
#